data_AF-A0A5M6DMV3-F1
#
_entry.id   AF-A0A5M6DMV3-F1
#
_cell.length_a   1.000
_cell.length_b   1.000
_cell.length_c   1.000
_cell.angle_alpha   90.00
_cell.angle_beta   90.00
_cell.angle_gamma   90.00
#
_symmetry.space_group_name_H-M   'P 1'
#
loop_
_entity.id
_entity.type
_entity.pdbx_description
1 polymer ?
#
loop_
_entity_poly.entity_id
_entity_poly.type
_entity_poly.pdbx_seq_one_letter_code
_entity_poly.pdbx_strand_id
1 'polypeptide(L)'
;MLQAQPDYKGRIKRIHENIYQVFYVPATGYFTETNVKSKNDNPFSYLWPLCGLIQATNEMEQLEPSKKYMEPVVKAINQYYNPNPPAPGYQAMIFKAKPDTRYIDDNQWIGIAYMDAYARTKNKKYLTLAEEIYRFMLTGYDQASGGGLYWRENDKTTKNTCSNGPGIILALQLYQATKQQQYLKLAQDLYTWTNKYLLAPEGVYYDAVKLPSLKIDSATYTYNTGTMLESNVMLYTITKNKRYLQEAQRIAQAAEKYFYKKNKLPDHYWFNAVFLRGYLALYKVDKNKKQLQFIIDDAERIWQQERNEQDLLGKKQEKTLIDQAGMLEIYARLARLK
;
A
#
# COMPACT_ATOMS: atom_id res chain seq x y z
N MET A 1 -4.82 -35.15 -11.70
CA MET A 1 -5.84 -34.21 -12.20
C MET A 1 -5.27 -32.80 -12.05
N LEU A 2 -5.16 -32.02 -13.12
CA LEU A 2 -4.76 -30.61 -13.00
C LEU A 2 -5.83 -29.90 -12.16
N GLN A 3 -5.45 -29.33 -11.02
CA GLN A 3 -6.34 -28.42 -10.28
C GLN A 3 -6.79 -27.32 -11.25
N ALA A 4 -8.10 -27.13 -11.39
CA ALA A 4 -8.65 -26.02 -12.14
C ALA A 4 -8.07 -24.72 -11.59
N GLN A 5 -7.67 -23.79 -12.47
CA GLN A 5 -7.20 -22.48 -12.03
C GLN A 5 -8.30 -21.81 -11.20
N PRO A 6 -7.96 -21.17 -10.06
CA PRO A 6 -8.92 -20.41 -9.27
C PRO A 6 -9.66 -19.37 -10.13
N ASP A 7 -10.98 -19.27 -9.97
CA ASP A 7 -11.79 -18.24 -10.64
C ASP A 7 -11.58 -16.87 -9.99
N TYR A 8 -10.40 -16.28 -10.18
CA TYR A 8 -10.12 -14.95 -9.64
C TYR A 8 -11.05 -13.88 -10.22
N LYS A 9 -11.52 -14.02 -11.47
CA LYS A 9 -12.45 -13.05 -12.08
C LYS A 9 -13.77 -13.01 -11.33
N GLY A 10 -14.36 -14.17 -11.02
CA GLY A 10 -15.58 -14.26 -10.21
C GLY A 10 -15.38 -13.69 -8.80
N ARG A 11 -14.24 -14.00 -8.16
CA ARG A 11 -13.90 -13.48 -6.83
C ARG A 11 -13.78 -11.95 -6.79
N ILE A 12 -13.05 -11.37 -7.75
CA ILE A 12 -12.86 -9.92 -7.89
C ILE A 12 -14.22 -9.23 -8.05
N LYS A 13 -15.05 -9.74 -8.98
CA LYS A 13 -16.40 -9.20 -9.21
C LYS A 13 -17.23 -9.23 -7.93
N ARG A 14 -17.25 -10.38 -7.24
CA ARG A 14 -18.01 -10.57 -6.00
C ARG A 14 -17.57 -9.63 -4.88
N ILE A 15 -16.25 -9.52 -4.64
CA ILE A 15 -15.71 -8.64 -3.60
C ILE A 15 -16.04 -7.18 -3.92
N HIS A 16 -15.88 -6.75 -5.17
CA HIS A 16 -16.23 -5.40 -5.59
C HIS A 16 -17.73 -5.11 -5.39
N GLU A 17 -18.62 -6.01 -5.79
CA GLU A 17 -20.07 -5.87 -5.54
C GLU A 17 -20.38 -5.76 -4.05
N ASN A 18 -19.78 -6.62 -3.22
CA ASN A 18 -19.94 -6.58 -1.77
C ASN A 18 -19.46 -5.26 -1.16
N ILE A 19 -18.35 -4.70 -1.64
CA ILE A 19 -17.85 -3.39 -1.18
C ILE A 19 -18.92 -2.30 -1.39
N TYR A 20 -19.52 -2.25 -2.58
CA TYR A 20 -20.52 -1.22 -2.91
C TYR A 20 -21.91 -1.50 -2.33
N GLN A 21 -22.24 -2.75 -2.01
CA GLN A 21 -23.50 -3.07 -1.33
C GLN A 21 -23.44 -2.80 0.17
N VAL A 22 -22.29 -3.05 0.81
CA VAL A 22 -22.17 -3.07 2.27
C VAL A 22 -21.56 -1.79 2.83
N PHE A 23 -20.53 -1.26 2.18
CA PHE A 23 -19.73 -0.16 2.74
C PHE A 23 -20.02 1.19 2.10
N TYR A 24 -20.36 1.22 0.81
CA TYR A 24 -20.66 2.45 0.09
C TYR A 24 -22.02 3.04 0.51
N VAL A 25 -22.07 4.37 0.65
CA VAL A 25 -23.26 5.13 1.03
C VAL A 25 -23.69 6.00 -0.16
N PRO A 26 -24.64 5.54 -1.00
CA PRO A 26 -24.97 6.23 -2.26
C PRO A 26 -25.40 7.68 -2.11
N ALA A 27 -26.09 8.02 -1.02
CA ALA A 27 -26.57 9.38 -0.77
C ALA A 27 -25.45 10.42 -0.60
N THR A 28 -24.25 9.97 -0.21
CA THR A 28 -23.09 10.85 0.06
C THR A 28 -21.93 10.59 -0.88
N GLY A 29 -21.85 9.40 -1.48
CA GLY A 29 -20.69 8.94 -2.22
C GLY A 29 -19.51 8.52 -1.34
N TYR A 30 -19.73 8.34 -0.04
CA TYR A 30 -18.70 7.96 0.93
C TYR A 30 -18.76 6.47 1.26
N PHE A 31 -17.79 6.01 2.03
CA PHE A 31 -17.72 4.63 2.51
C PHE A 31 -17.74 4.61 4.04
N THR A 32 -18.25 3.54 4.61
CA THR A 32 -18.20 3.24 6.04
C THR A 32 -16.98 2.38 6.36
N GLU A 33 -16.46 2.50 7.58
CA GLU A 33 -15.26 1.77 8.04
C GLU A 33 -15.52 0.25 8.08
N THR A 34 -16.67 -0.12 8.65
CA THR A 34 -17.08 -1.52 8.85
C THR A 34 -18.52 -1.75 8.43
N ASN A 35 -18.88 -3.03 8.23
CA ASN A 35 -20.26 -3.45 7.98
C ASN A 35 -21.18 -3.31 9.20
N VAL A 36 -20.65 -3.01 10.40
CA VAL A 36 -21.42 -2.87 11.63
C VAL A 36 -21.41 -1.40 12.05
N LYS A 37 -22.48 -0.66 11.73
CA LYS A 37 -22.56 0.79 11.98
C LYS A 37 -22.27 1.20 13.43
N SER A 38 -22.71 0.41 14.41
CA SER A 38 -22.48 0.69 15.85
C SER A 38 -21.03 0.48 16.31
N LYS A 39 -20.19 -0.12 15.48
CA LYS A 39 -18.75 -0.30 15.72
C LYS A 39 -17.89 0.80 15.07
N ASN A 40 -18.50 1.67 14.26
CA ASN A 40 -17.78 2.74 13.61
C ASN A 40 -17.65 3.94 14.55
N ASP A 41 -16.42 4.40 14.78
CA ASP A 41 -16.14 5.61 15.57
C ASP A 41 -16.68 6.88 14.89
N ASN A 42 -16.89 6.82 13.57
CA ASN A 42 -17.38 7.93 12.77
C ASN A 42 -18.47 7.44 11.78
N PRO A 43 -19.33 8.34 11.28
CA PRO A 43 -20.34 7.97 10.28
C PRO A 43 -19.75 7.41 8.97
N PHE A 44 -18.50 7.77 8.66
CA PHE A 44 -17.77 7.36 7.47
C PHE A 44 -16.37 6.88 7.84
N SER A 45 -15.79 6.09 6.95
CA SER A 45 -14.44 5.55 7.02
C SER A 45 -13.39 6.63 7.28
N TYR A 46 -12.29 6.25 7.92
CA TYR A 46 -11.05 7.01 7.79
C TYR A 46 -10.51 6.93 6.35
N LEU A 47 -9.50 7.73 6.03
CA LEU A 47 -8.87 7.75 4.70
C LEU A 47 -8.16 6.43 4.36
N TRP A 48 -7.51 5.78 5.33
CA TRP A 48 -6.66 4.61 5.11
C TRP A 48 -7.35 3.44 4.35
N PRO A 49 -8.59 3.01 4.67
CA PRO A 49 -9.33 2.05 3.84
C PRO A 49 -9.48 2.44 2.37
N LEU A 50 -9.63 3.74 2.07
CA LEU A 50 -9.69 4.24 0.71
C LEU A 50 -8.32 4.20 0.01
N CYS A 51 -7.22 4.30 0.74
CA CYS A 51 -5.86 4.08 0.22
C CYS A 51 -5.67 2.64 -0.29
N GLY A 52 -6.29 1.66 0.37
CA GLY A 52 -6.36 0.29 -0.16
C GLY A 52 -7.26 0.18 -1.39
N LEU A 53 -8.47 0.76 -1.30
CA LEU A 53 -9.48 0.62 -2.34
C LEU A 53 -9.08 1.29 -3.67
N ILE A 54 -8.38 2.43 -3.62
CA ILE A 54 -7.91 3.14 -4.83
C ILE A 54 -6.88 2.29 -5.60
N GLN A 55 -5.97 1.59 -4.91
CA GLN A 55 -5.07 0.66 -5.58
C GLN A 55 -5.82 -0.56 -6.11
N ALA A 56 -6.70 -1.17 -5.31
CA ALA A 56 -7.45 -2.35 -5.73
C ALA A 56 -8.26 -2.08 -7.01
N THR A 57 -8.94 -0.93 -7.07
CA THR A 57 -9.69 -0.49 -8.26
C THR A 57 -8.79 -0.15 -9.45
N ASN A 58 -7.58 0.39 -9.23
CA ASN A 58 -6.59 0.52 -10.30
C ASN A 58 -6.18 -0.84 -10.89
N GLU A 59 -5.98 -1.86 -10.05
CA GLU A 59 -5.67 -3.21 -10.51
C GLU A 59 -6.84 -3.86 -11.26
N MET A 60 -8.09 -3.58 -10.86
CA MET A 60 -9.26 -3.99 -11.64
C MET A 60 -9.29 -3.34 -13.03
N GLU A 61 -8.97 -2.05 -13.14
CA GLU A 61 -8.89 -1.39 -14.46
C GLU A 61 -7.70 -1.88 -15.31
N GLN A 62 -6.69 -2.55 -14.73
CA GLN A 62 -5.68 -3.25 -15.52
C GLN A 62 -6.25 -4.52 -16.18
N LEU A 63 -7.23 -5.17 -15.53
CA LEU A 63 -7.93 -6.34 -16.05
C LEU A 63 -9.05 -5.95 -17.04
N GLU A 64 -9.72 -4.83 -16.77
CA GLU A 64 -10.83 -4.29 -17.57
C GLU A 64 -10.60 -2.81 -17.93
N PRO A 65 -9.73 -2.49 -18.91
CA PRO A 65 -9.31 -1.11 -19.19
C PRO A 65 -10.41 -0.14 -19.64
N SER A 66 -11.57 -0.65 -20.08
CA SER A 66 -12.73 0.19 -20.46
C SER A 66 -13.59 0.62 -19.27
N LYS A 67 -13.39 0.01 -18.09
CA LYS A 67 -14.13 0.33 -16.87
C LYS A 67 -13.43 1.47 -16.11
N LYS A 68 -14.20 2.14 -15.24
CA LYS A 68 -13.75 3.29 -14.45
C LYS A 68 -13.92 3.04 -12.95
N TYR A 69 -13.39 1.92 -12.45
CA TYR A 69 -13.50 1.53 -11.05
C TYR A 69 -12.83 2.51 -10.08
N MET A 70 -11.77 3.20 -10.49
CA MET A 70 -11.09 4.20 -9.66
C MET A 70 -11.92 5.48 -9.49
N GLU A 71 -12.72 5.86 -10.48
CA GLU A 71 -13.37 7.17 -10.52
C GLU A 71 -14.25 7.46 -9.27
N PRO A 72 -15.13 6.54 -8.81
CA PRO A 72 -15.89 6.75 -7.59
C PRO A 72 -15.01 6.87 -6.34
N VAL A 73 -13.93 6.10 -6.26
CA VAL A 73 -13.00 6.12 -5.11
C VAL A 73 -12.24 7.44 -5.07
N VAL A 74 -11.78 7.95 -6.22
CA VAL A 74 -11.16 9.29 -6.34
C VAL A 74 -12.15 10.37 -5.89
N LYS A 75 -13.42 10.29 -6.29
CA LYS A 75 -14.46 11.25 -5.86
C LYS A 75 -14.62 11.27 -4.34
N ALA A 76 -14.58 10.09 -3.69
CA ALA A 76 -14.61 9.97 -2.24
C ALA A 76 -13.35 10.55 -1.58
N ILE A 77 -12.15 10.16 -2.04
CA ILE A 77 -10.85 10.64 -1.53
C ILE A 77 -10.74 12.17 -1.61
N ASN A 78 -11.24 12.81 -2.68
CA ASN A 78 -11.21 14.26 -2.83
C ASN A 78 -11.92 15.03 -1.70
N GLN A 79 -12.78 14.38 -0.92
CA GLN A 79 -13.47 14.99 0.22
C GLN A 79 -12.59 15.09 1.47
N TYR A 80 -11.46 14.38 1.49
CA TYR A 80 -10.44 14.41 2.53
C TYR A 80 -9.33 15.43 2.21
N TYR A 81 -9.41 16.08 1.03
CA TYR A 81 -8.42 17.06 0.60
C TYR A 81 -8.44 18.29 1.50
N ASN A 82 -7.27 18.58 2.06
CA ASN A 82 -7.00 19.68 2.95
C ASN A 82 -5.93 20.60 2.29
N PRO A 83 -6.32 21.81 1.84
CA PRO A 83 -5.43 22.73 1.14
C PRO A 83 -4.52 23.56 2.07
N ASN A 84 -4.59 23.35 3.39
CA ASN A 84 -3.92 24.19 4.36
C ASN A 84 -2.38 24.08 4.25
N PRO A 85 -1.64 25.17 4.55
CA PRO A 85 -0.18 25.15 4.60
C PRO A 85 0.36 24.08 5.58
N PRO A 86 1.65 23.69 5.46
CA PRO A 86 2.66 24.21 4.52
C PRO A 86 2.57 23.65 3.10
N ALA A 87 1.83 22.57 2.89
CA ALA A 87 1.54 22.00 1.57
C ALA A 87 0.17 21.31 1.57
N PRO A 88 -0.59 21.32 0.47
CA PRO A 88 -1.85 20.58 0.37
C PRO A 88 -1.65 19.06 0.49
N GLY A 89 -2.60 18.38 1.12
CA GLY A 89 -2.60 16.93 1.26
C GLY A 89 -3.97 16.42 1.70
N TYR A 90 -4.07 15.14 1.99
CA TYR A 90 -5.31 14.49 2.44
C TYR A 90 -5.23 14.20 3.94
N GLN A 91 -6.27 14.53 4.69
CA GLN A 91 -6.33 14.28 6.14
C GLN A 91 -7.13 12.99 6.45
N ALA A 92 -7.03 12.49 7.68
CA ALA A 92 -7.62 11.20 8.05
C ALA A 92 -9.16 11.15 7.96
N MET A 93 -9.83 12.29 8.11
CA MET A 93 -11.29 12.42 8.10
C MET A 93 -11.78 13.38 7.03
N ILE A 94 -13.03 13.27 6.61
CA ILE A 94 -13.63 14.16 5.61
C ILE A 94 -13.46 15.64 6.03
N PHE A 95 -12.85 16.45 5.16
CA PHE A 95 -12.37 17.80 5.46
C PHE A 95 -13.47 18.73 5.99
N LYS A 96 -14.63 18.72 5.33
CA LYS A 96 -15.78 19.54 5.73
C LYS A 96 -16.54 19.01 6.94
N ALA A 97 -16.32 17.75 7.33
CA ALA A 97 -17.03 17.12 8.44
C ALA A 97 -16.30 17.28 9.77
N LYS A 98 -14.97 17.07 9.77
CA LYS A 98 -14.15 17.09 10.98
C LYS A 98 -12.69 17.39 10.63
N PRO A 99 -12.11 18.51 11.10
CA PRO A 99 -10.67 18.72 11.02
C PRO A 99 -9.92 17.57 11.70
N ASP A 100 -8.88 17.04 11.05
CA ASP A 100 -8.07 15.94 11.59
C ASP A 100 -6.63 16.05 11.04
N THR A 101 -5.75 15.21 11.56
CA THR A 101 -4.34 15.14 11.18
C THR A 101 -4.17 14.58 9.78
N ARG A 102 -3.18 15.09 9.05
CA ARG A 102 -2.69 14.51 7.80
C ARG A 102 -1.58 13.51 8.09
N TYR A 103 -1.73 12.29 7.58
CA TYR A 103 -0.76 11.22 7.71
C TYR A 103 0.12 11.16 6.46
N ILE A 104 1.44 11.11 6.64
CA ILE A 104 2.38 11.14 5.52
C ILE A 104 2.22 9.88 4.67
N ASP A 105 2.05 8.72 5.32
CA ASP A 105 1.88 7.42 4.68
C ASP A 105 0.55 7.30 3.92
N ASP A 106 -0.58 7.73 4.49
CA ASP A 106 -1.87 7.75 3.78
C ASP A 106 -1.77 8.49 2.43
N ASN A 107 -1.13 9.66 2.46
CA ASN A 107 -0.90 10.46 1.26
C ASN A 107 -0.01 9.72 0.26
N GLN A 108 1.08 9.11 0.71
CA GLN A 108 1.98 8.34 -0.16
C GLN A 108 1.27 7.18 -0.86
N TRP A 109 0.39 6.45 -0.17
CA TRP A 109 -0.37 5.35 -0.77
C TRP A 109 -1.28 5.82 -1.91
N ILE A 110 -1.93 6.98 -1.74
CA ILE A 110 -2.72 7.62 -2.81
C ILE A 110 -1.80 8.04 -3.96
N GLY A 111 -0.64 8.63 -3.66
CA GLY A 111 0.35 9.04 -4.65
C GLY A 111 0.85 7.87 -5.49
N ILE A 112 1.14 6.73 -4.85
CA ILE A 112 1.55 5.49 -5.52
C ILE A 112 0.46 4.98 -6.47
N ALA A 113 -0.80 4.95 -6.01
CA ALA A 113 -1.93 4.52 -6.84
C ALA A 113 -2.14 5.47 -8.04
N TYR A 114 -1.96 6.78 -7.86
CA TYR A 114 -1.98 7.74 -8.95
C TYR A 114 -0.83 7.54 -9.93
N MET A 115 0.38 7.25 -9.46
CA MET A 115 1.51 6.96 -10.35
C MET A 115 1.32 5.67 -11.14
N ASP A 116 0.71 4.63 -10.55
CA ASP A 116 0.34 3.42 -11.28
C ASP A 116 -0.76 3.70 -12.33
N ALA A 117 -1.77 4.52 -11.98
CA ALA A 117 -2.79 4.94 -12.93
C ALA A 117 -2.21 5.81 -14.06
N TYR A 118 -1.26 6.69 -13.76
CA TYR A 118 -0.50 7.45 -14.76
C TYR A 118 0.30 6.53 -15.67
N ALA A 119 0.99 5.52 -15.11
CA ALA A 119 1.76 4.57 -15.89
C ALA A 119 0.88 3.83 -16.92
N ARG A 120 -0.35 3.46 -16.53
CA ARG A 120 -1.36 2.79 -17.38
C ARG A 120 -2.01 3.72 -18.40
N THR A 121 -2.42 4.92 -18.00
CA THR A 121 -3.32 5.78 -18.82
C THR A 121 -2.62 6.97 -19.48
N LYS A 122 -1.42 7.34 -19.02
CA LYS A 122 -0.73 8.59 -19.35
C LYS A 122 -1.52 9.87 -19.06
N ASN A 123 -2.60 9.79 -18.27
CA ASN A 123 -3.36 10.96 -17.86
C ASN A 123 -2.55 11.82 -16.88
N LYS A 124 -2.09 12.99 -17.35
CA LYS A 124 -1.24 13.90 -16.59
C LYS A 124 -1.83 14.37 -15.27
N LYS A 125 -3.16 14.35 -15.09
CA LYS A 125 -3.81 14.70 -13.81
C LYS A 125 -3.26 13.85 -12.67
N TYR A 126 -3.04 12.56 -12.89
CA TYR A 126 -2.52 11.68 -11.85
C TYR A 126 -1.06 12.00 -11.49
N LEU A 127 -0.24 12.32 -12.48
CA LEU A 127 1.13 12.78 -12.23
C LEU A 127 1.15 14.07 -11.40
N THR A 128 0.34 15.06 -11.77
CA THR A 128 0.26 16.33 -11.03
C THR A 128 -0.17 16.14 -9.58
N LEU A 129 -1.16 15.26 -9.33
CA LEU A 129 -1.60 14.95 -7.96
C LEU A 129 -0.52 14.21 -7.17
N ALA A 130 0.21 13.29 -7.79
CA ALA A 130 1.33 12.60 -7.15
C ALA A 130 2.50 13.55 -6.81
N GLU A 131 2.78 14.54 -7.67
CA GLU A 131 3.78 15.58 -7.39
C GLU A 131 3.35 16.49 -6.22
N GLU A 132 2.05 16.75 -6.05
CA GLU A 132 1.52 17.47 -4.89
C GLU A 132 1.67 16.68 -3.59
N ILE A 133 1.29 15.41 -3.61
CA ILE A 133 1.51 14.48 -2.50
C ILE A 133 2.99 14.39 -2.14
N TYR A 134 3.89 14.38 -3.13
CA TYR A 134 5.33 14.41 -2.88
C TYR A 134 5.77 15.69 -2.16
N ARG A 135 5.23 16.86 -2.52
CA ARG A 135 5.52 18.12 -1.81
C ARG A 135 5.02 18.06 -0.37
N PHE A 136 3.84 17.48 -0.12
CA PHE A 136 3.35 17.27 1.24
C PHE A 136 4.22 16.29 2.03
N MET A 137 4.61 15.17 1.42
CA MET A 137 5.52 14.19 2.02
C MET A 137 6.83 14.85 2.50
N LEU A 138 7.41 15.77 1.72
CA LEU A 138 8.64 16.48 2.10
C LEU A 138 8.52 17.30 3.39
N THR A 139 7.32 17.69 3.80
CA THR A 139 7.08 18.41 5.07
C THR A 139 7.37 17.53 6.29
N GLY A 140 7.30 16.20 6.13
CA GLY A 140 7.64 15.22 7.15
C GLY A 140 9.13 14.84 7.18
N TYR A 141 9.96 15.39 6.29
CA TYR A 141 11.39 15.06 6.23
C TYR A 141 12.22 16.05 7.04
N ASP A 142 13.13 15.56 7.88
CA ASP A 142 14.18 16.37 8.50
C ASP A 142 15.44 15.56 8.88
N GLN A 143 16.43 16.23 9.48
CA GLN A 143 17.71 15.65 9.88
C GLN A 143 17.78 15.20 11.36
N ALA A 144 16.68 15.19 12.12
CA ALA A 144 16.72 14.90 13.58
C ALA A 144 17.29 13.50 13.91
N SER A 145 17.17 12.54 12.98
CA SER A 145 17.79 11.20 13.03
C SER A 145 18.79 10.95 11.89
N GLY A 146 19.33 12.02 11.30
CA GLY A 146 20.17 11.96 10.09
C GLY A 146 19.39 11.64 8.81
N GLY A 147 18.13 12.08 8.74
CA GLY A 147 17.20 11.82 7.64
C GLY A 147 15.91 11.14 8.13
N GLY A 148 15.13 10.64 7.18
CA GLY A 148 13.88 9.91 7.40
C GLY A 148 12.64 10.79 7.52
N LEU A 149 11.49 10.19 7.24
CA LEU A 149 10.16 10.78 7.32
C LEU A 149 9.44 10.46 8.64
N TYR A 150 8.79 11.47 9.24
CA TYR A 150 7.82 11.28 10.32
C TYR A 150 6.55 10.60 9.82
N TRP A 151 5.80 10.00 10.75
CA TRP A 151 4.56 9.30 10.41
C TRP A 151 3.41 10.24 10.04
N ARG A 152 3.20 11.28 10.83
CA ARG A 152 2.08 12.21 10.67
C ARG A 152 2.51 13.65 10.89
N GLU A 153 1.74 14.55 10.30
CA GLU A 153 1.98 15.98 10.43
C GLU A 153 1.97 16.44 11.89
N ASN A 154 2.88 17.35 12.23
CA ASN A 154 3.05 17.96 13.56
C ASN A 154 3.41 16.99 14.71
N ASP A 155 3.60 15.70 14.44
CA ASP A 155 4.09 14.73 15.42
C ASP A 155 5.52 14.31 15.09
N LYS A 156 6.46 14.76 15.92
CA LYS A 156 7.89 14.49 15.75
C LYS A 156 8.42 13.35 16.64
N THR A 157 7.55 12.49 17.13
CA THR A 157 7.93 11.43 18.09
C THR A 157 8.49 10.18 17.43
N THR A 158 8.11 9.87 16.18
CA THR A 158 8.58 8.66 15.49
C THR A 158 8.84 8.88 14.00
N LYS A 159 9.83 8.14 13.48
CA LYS A 159 10.05 7.97 12.04
C LYS A 159 9.92 6.50 11.68
N ASN A 160 9.05 6.19 10.73
CA ASN A 160 8.53 4.83 10.56
C ASN A 160 8.88 4.27 9.18
N THR A 161 9.08 2.96 9.08
CA THR A 161 9.18 2.29 7.78
C THR A 161 7.93 2.53 6.94
N CYS A 162 6.75 2.65 7.59
CA CYS A 162 5.49 2.90 6.90
C CYS A 162 5.41 4.24 6.16
N SER A 163 6.24 5.22 6.49
CA SER A 163 6.36 6.48 5.75
C SER A 163 7.61 6.56 4.89
N ASN A 164 8.68 5.82 5.24
CA ASN A 164 9.92 5.86 4.48
C ASN A 164 9.89 4.90 3.28
N GLY A 165 9.42 3.66 3.46
CA GLY A 165 9.25 2.66 2.42
C GLY A 165 8.40 3.13 1.23
N PRO A 166 7.12 3.51 1.44
CA PRO A 166 6.30 4.05 0.35
C PRO A 166 6.79 5.41 -0.16
N GLY A 167 7.45 6.22 0.67
CA GLY A 167 8.12 7.44 0.22
C GLY A 167 9.22 7.18 -0.82
N ILE A 168 10.02 6.12 -0.64
CA ILE A 168 11.00 5.66 -1.63
C ILE A 168 10.30 5.25 -2.93
N ILE A 169 9.26 4.43 -2.85
CA ILE A 169 8.51 3.96 -4.04
C ILE A 169 7.94 5.14 -4.83
N LEU A 170 7.24 6.06 -4.18
CA LEU A 170 6.65 7.23 -4.82
C LEU A 170 7.72 8.09 -5.51
N ALA A 171 8.83 8.37 -4.82
CA ALA A 171 9.94 9.12 -5.39
C ALA A 171 10.56 8.40 -6.61
N LEU A 172 10.74 7.07 -6.56
CA LEU A 172 11.25 6.30 -7.70
C LEU A 172 10.26 6.28 -8.88
N GLN A 173 8.95 6.19 -8.63
CA GLN A 173 7.93 6.31 -9.69
C GLN A 173 7.96 7.69 -10.35
N LEU A 174 8.05 8.77 -9.56
CA LEU A 174 8.18 10.14 -10.07
C LEU A 174 9.48 10.33 -10.87
N TYR A 175 10.60 9.78 -10.40
CA TYR A 175 11.83 9.76 -11.18
C TYR A 175 11.65 9.03 -12.52
N GLN A 176 11.01 7.86 -12.53
CA GLN A 176 10.78 7.11 -13.76
C GLN A 176 9.93 7.91 -14.77
N ALA A 177 8.92 8.64 -14.29
CA ALA A 177 8.02 9.45 -15.11
C ALA A 177 8.68 10.74 -15.64
N THR A 178 9.50 11.41 -14.84
CA THR A 178 9.96 12.79 -15.12
C THR A 178 11.45 12.92 -15.39
N LYS A 179 12.25 11.93 -14.96
CA LYS A 179 13.73 11.94 -14.95
C LYS A 179 14.36 13.04 -14.10
N GLN A 180 13.60 13.72 -13.25
CA GLN A 180 14.15 14.75 -12.37
C GLN A 180 14.97 14.13 -11.23
N GLN A 181 16.26 14.49 -11.16
CA GLN A 181 17.23 13.86 -10.27
C GLN A 181 16.90 14.02 -8.77
N GLN A 182 16.18 15.08 -8.39
CA GLN A 182 15.76 15.29 -7.01
C GLN A 182 14.95 14.12 -6.44
N TYR A 183 14.13 13.47 -7.28
CA TYR A 183 13.32 12.33 -6.87
C TYR A 183 14.18 11.10 -6.60
N LEU A 184 15.14 10.80 -7.48
CA LEU A 184 16.08 9.69 -7.28
C LEU A 184 16.97 9.93 -6.05
N LYS A 185 17.44 11.16 -5.85
CA LYS A 185 18.24 11.53 -4.69
C LYS A 185 17.47 11.30 -3.40
N LEU A 186 16.24 11.82 -3.28
CA LEU A 186 15.43 11.58 -2.08
C LEU A 186 15.20 10.08 -1.84
N ALA A 187 14.87 9.32 -2.89
CA ALA A 187 14.68 7.89 -2.77
C ALA A 187 15.93 7.17 -2.22
N GLN A 188 17.12 7.54 -2.67
CA GLN A 188 18.38 6.99 -2.18
C GLN A 188 18.70 7.41 -0.74
N ASP A 189 18.40 8.66 -0.36
CA ASP A 189 18.58 9.16 1.00
C ASP A 189 17.65 8.41 1.98
N LEU A 190 16.37 8.27 1.64
CA LEU A 190 15.40 7.51 2.44
C LEU A 190 15.74 6.02 2.50
N TYR A 191 16.16 5.43 1.38
CA TYR A 191 16.58 4.03 1.31
C TYR A 191 17.77 3.74 2.23
N THR A 192 18.78 4.62 2.18
CA THR A 192 19.98 4.50 3.03
C THR A 192 19.61 4.65 4.50
N TRP A 193 18.78 5.64 4.84
CA TRP A 193 18.30 5.85 6.20
C TRP A 193 17.51 4.65 6.73
N THR A 194 16.58 4.11 5.93
CA THR A 194 15.71 2.99 6.33
C THR A 194 16.52 1.72 6.57
N ASN A 195 17.48 1.41 5.69
CA ASN A 195 18.36 0.26 5.91
C ASN A 195 19.30 0.44 7.11
N LYS A 196 19.76 1.67 7.37
CA LYS A 196 20.65 1.93 8.53
C LYS A 196 19.95 1.68 9.86
N TYR A 197 18.69 2.11 10.00
CA TYR A 197 18.00 2.11 11.30
C TYR A 197 16.98 0.99 11.47
N LEU A 198 16.34 0.54 10.39
CA LEU A 198 15.13 -0.28 10.46
C LEU A 198 15.28 -1.65 9.80
N LEU A 199 16.39 -1.95 9.13
CA LEU A 199 16.67 -3.31 8.68
C LEU A 199 17.02 -4.19 9.89
N ALA A 200 16.17 -5.18 10.17
CA ALA A 200 16.36 -6.14 11.26
C ALA A 200 17.37 -7.24 10.87
N PRO A 201 18.07 -7.85 11.85
CA PRO A 201 18.99 -8.98 11.60
C PRO A 201 18.33 -10.16 10.88
N GLU A 202 17.04 -10.37 11.08
CA GLU A 202 16.25 -11.42 10.42
C GLU A 202 16.05 -11.16 8.92
N GLY A 203 16.38 -9.97 8.42
CA GLY A 203 16.22 -9.57 7.02
C GLY A 203 14.84 -9.01 6.68
N VAL A 204 14.05 -8.65 7.69
CA VAL A 204 12.78 -7.91 7.60
C VAL A 204 12.96 -6.50 8.15
N TYR A 205 11.93 -5.66 8.13
CA TYR A 205 12.03 -4.27 8.59
C TYR A 205 11.21 -4.00 9.84
N TYR A 206 11.85 -3.37 10.83
CA TYR A 206 11.23 -2.84 12.05
C TYR A 206 10.31 -1.65 11.74
N ASP A 207 9.45 -1.33 12.71
CA ASP A 207 8.39 -0.36 12.47
C ASP A 207 8.89 1.08 12.53
N ALA A 208 9.64 1.44 13.58
CA ALA A 208 9.97 2.84 13.82
C ALA A 208 11.25 3.09 14.62
N VAL A 209 11.74 4.31 14.51
CA VAL A 209 12.70 4.93 15.42
C VAL A 209 11.98 5.99 16.25
N LYS A 210 12.10 5.93 17.59
CA LYS A 210 11.53 6.89 18.53
C LYS A 210 12.49 8.04 18.80
N LEU A 211 12.03 9.27 18.60
CA LEU A 211 12.81 10.50 18.81
C LEU A 211 12.47 11.16 20.16
N PRO A 212 13.46 11.80 20.82
CA PRO A 212 14.87 11.93 20.43
C PRO A 212 15.75 10.72 20.81
N SER A 213 15.20 9.70 21.48
CA SER A 213 15.97 8.58 22.07
C SER A 213 16.70 7.66 21.08
N LEU A 214 16.31 7.68 19.80
CA LEU A 214 16.68 6.72 18.77
C LEU A 214 16.37 5.25 19.11
N LYS A 215 15.50 5.00 20.09
CA LYS A 215 15.06 3.64 20.43
C LYS A 215 14.24 3.07 19.28
N ILE A 216 14.58 1.84 18.89
CA ILE A 216 13.84 1.11 17.85
C ILE A 216 12.54 0.53 18.43
N ASP A 217 11.44 0.73 17.71
CA ASP A 217 10.23 -0.07 17.84
C ASP A 217 10.36 -1.29 16.93
N SER A 218 10.63 -2.46 17.53
CA SER A 218 10.98 -3.68 16.82
C SER A 218 9.78 -4.45 16.29
N ALA A 219 8.57 -3.88 16.33
CA ALA A 219 7.42 -4.49 15.65
C ALA A 219 7.73 -4.65 14.15
N THR A 220 7.25 -5.73 13.55
CA THR A 220 7.51 -6.06 12.15
C THR A 220 6.21 -6.34 11.43
N TYR A 221 6.01 -5.71 10.28
CA TYR A 221 4.81 -5.89 9.47
C TYR A 221 5.18 -6.26 8.02
N THR A 222 4.33 -7.06 7.37
CA THR A 222 4.58 -7.55 6.01
C THR A 222 4.73 -6.40 5.01
N TYR A 223 3.92 -5.34 5.12
CA TYR A 223 4.00 -4.18 4.23
C TYR A 223 5.29 -3.35 4.38
N ASN A 224 5.82 -3.21 5.60
CA ASN A 224 7.11 -2.54 5.83
C ASN A 224 8.23 -3.25 5.06
N THR A 225 8.23 -4.59 5.10
CA THR A 225 9.21 -5.38 4.35
C THR A 225 8.91 -5.40 2.85
N GLY A 226 7.63 -5.43 2.47
CA GLY A 226 7.16 -5.39 1.09
C GLY A 226 7.59 -4.13 0.35
N THR A 227 7.50 -2.97 1.00
CA THR A 227 7.91 -1.69 0.39
C THR A 227 9.40 -1.61 0.14
N MET A 228 10.21 -2.15 1.05
CA MET A 228 11.67 -2.20 0.88
C MET A 228 12.11 -3.24 -0.13
N LEU A 229 11.39 -4.36 -0.25
CA LEU A 229 11.55 -5.31 -1.35
C LEU A 229 11.28 -4.64 -2.70
N GLU A 230 10.13 -3.97 -2.85
CA GLU A 230 9.77 -3.25 -4.08
C GLU A 230 10.79 -2.15 -4.41
N SER A 231 11.20 -1.37 -3.41
CA SER A 231 12.19 -0.30 -3.55
C SER A 231 13.52 -0.81 -4.11
N ASN A 232 14.02 -1.94 -3.61
CA ASN A 232 15.23 -2.59 -4.13
C ASN A 232 15.08 -2.97 -5.60
N VAL A 233 13.95 -3.58 -5.99
CA VAL A 233 13.70 -3.96 -7.38
C VAL A 233 13.64 -2.72 -8.29
N MET A 234 12.99 -1.65 -7.85
CA MET A 234 12.91 -0.40 -8.59
C MET A 234 14.29 0.25 -8.75
N LEU A 235 15.10 0.30 -7.68
CA LEU A 235 16.47 0.80 -7.71
C LEU A 235 17.35 -0.02 -8.65
N TYR A 236 17.25 -1.35 -8.65
CA TYR A 236 17.91 -2.20 -9.64
C TYR A 236 17.44 -1.85 -11.06
N THR A 237 16.14 -1.71 -11.28
CA THR A 237 15.58 -1.43 -12.60
C THR A 237 16.09 -0.09 -13.16
N ILE A 238 16.23 0.92 -12.30
CA ILE A 238 16.71 2.27 -12.64
C ILE A 238 18.23 2.31 -12.83
N THR A 239 18.99 1.74 -11.90
CA THR A 239 20.46 1.92 -11.84
C THR A 239 21.24 0.79 -12.50
N LYS A 240 20.60 -0.36 -12.73
CA LYS A 240 21.23 -1.64 -13.12
C LYS A 240 22.29 -2.16 -12.15
N ASN A 241 22.38 -1.59 -10.94
CA ASN A 241 23.30 -2.07 -9.91
C ASN A 241 22.77 -3.38 -9.31
N LYS A 242 23.46 -4.49 -9.60
CA LYS A 242 23.08 -5.85 -9.18
C LYS A 242 22.96 -6.02 -7.66
N ARG A 243 23.60 -5.17 -6.85
CA ARG A 243 23.47 -5.22 -5.38
C ARG A 243 22.03 -5.07 -4.92
N TYR A 244 21.24 -4.20 -5.56
CA TYR A 244 19.83 -4.04 -5.23
C TYR A 244 18.99 -5.27 -5.60
N LEU A 245 19.31 -5.97 -6.69
CA LEU A 245 18.62 -7.21 -7.05
C LEU A 245 18.96 -8.34 -6.06
N GLN A 246 20.24 -8.48 -5.71
CA GLN A 246 20.69 -9.45 -4.71
C GLN A 246 20.01 -9.20 -3.36
N GLU A 247 19.88 -7.93 -2.97
CA GLU A 247 19.21 -7.54 -1.74
C GLU A 247 17.69 -7.79 -1.81
N ALA A 248 17.03 -7.50 -2.93
CA ALA A 248 15.63 -7.87 -3.12
C ALA A 248 15.41 -9.39 -2.96
N GLN A 249 16.26 -10.22 -3.57
CA GLN A 249 16.17 -11.68 -3.44
C GLN A 249 16.40 -12.14 -2.00
N ARG A 250 17.37 -11.54 -1.30
CA ARG A 250 17.64 -11.82 0.13
C ARG A 250 16.43 -11.46 1.00
N ILE A 251 15.85 -10.26 0.82
CA ILE A 251 14.67 -9.80 1.55
C ILE A 251 13.49 -10.75 1.29
N ALA A 252 13.22 -11.11 0.03
CA ALA A 252 12.11 -11.99 -0.31
C ALA A 252 12.24 -13.39 0.33
N GLN A 253 13.44 -13.94 0.40
CA GLN A 253 13.68 -15.22 1.10
C GLN A 253 13.51 -15.09 2.62
N ALA A 254 14.08 -14.04 3.21
CA ALA A 254 13.98 -13.76 4.64
C ALA A 254 12.53 -13.54 5.07
N ALA A 255 11.78 -12.74 4.31
CA ALA A 255 10.42 -12.36 4.62
C ALA A 255 9.43 -13.53 4.51
N GLU A 256 9.59 -14.41 3.52
CA GLU A 256 8.81 -15.65 3.43
C GLU A 256 9.05 -16.51 4.68
N LYS A 257 10.32 -16.78 5.02
CA LYS A 257 10.69 -17.55 6.22
C LYS A 257 10.15 -16.93 7.50
N TYR A 258 10.15 -15.60 7.61
CA TYR A 258 9.79 -14.88 8.82
C TYR A 258 8.28 -14.75 9.01
N PHE A 259 7.53 -14.35 7.98
CA PHE A 259 6.10 -14.06 8.09
C PHE A 259 5.19 -15.25 7.77
N TYR A 260 5.59 -16.16 6.88
CA TYR A 260 4.77 -17.31 6.52
C TYR A 260 4.97 -18.44 7.54
N LYS A 261 4.03 -18.56 8.48
CA LYS A 261 4.09 -19.53 9.59
C LYS A 261 2.81 -20.34 9.65
N LYS A 262 2.94 -21.66 9.86
CA LYS A 262 1.78 -22.58 9.96
C LYS A 262 0.83 -22.43 8.75
N ASN A 263 1.40 -22.36 7.54
CA ASN A 263 0.70 -22.21 6.27
C ASN A 263 -0.21 -20.98 6.19
N LYS A 264 0.17 -19.87 6.84
CA LYS A 264 -0.54 -18.60 6.75
C LYS A 264 0.39 -17.40 6.88
N LEU A 265 0.00 -16.28 6.28
CA LEU A 265 0.56 -14.97 6.58
C LEU A 265 -0.12 -14.37 7.82
N PRO A 266 0.42 -13.27 8.41
CA PRO A 266 -0.27 -12.52 9.44
C PRO A 266 -1.65 -12.04 8.97
N ASP A 267 -2.62 -11.96 9.88
CA ASP A 267 -4.05 -11.70 9.60
C ASP A 267 -4.32 -10.19 9.32
N HIS A 268 -3.60 -9.61 8.37
CA HIS A 268 -3.72 -8.23 7.89
C HIS A 268 -3.68 -8.20 6.36
N TYR A 269 -4.84 -8.33 5.70
CA TYR A 269 -4.86 -8.61 4.25
C TYR A 269 -4.32 -7.46 3.41
N TRP A 270 -4.57 -6.20 3.78
CA TRP A 270 -3.98 -5.08 3.07
C TRP A 270 -2.46 -4.99 3.25
N PHE A 271 -1.93 -5.32 4.42
CA PHE A 271 -0.47 -5.41 4.59
C PHE A 271 0.12 -6.49 3.67
N ASN A 272 -0.56 -7.62 3.54
CA ASN A 272 -0.15 -8.71 2.65
C ASN A 272 -0.33 -8.34 1.17
N ALA A 273 -1.29 -7.48 0.82
CA ALA A 273 -1.44 -6.94 -0.52
C ALA A 273 -0.24 -6.07 -0.91
N VAL A 274 0.20 -5.17 -0.03
CA VAL A 274 1.43 -4.38 -0.21
C VAL A 274 2.66 -5.29 -0.27
N PHE A 275 2.73 -6.33 0.58
CA PHE A 275 3.79 -7.32 0.54
C PHE A 275 3.89 -8.01 -0.83
N LEU A 276 2.75 -8.43 -1.40
CA LEU A 276 2.67 -9.02 -2.72
C LEU A 276 3.19 -8.08 -3.83
N ARG A 277 3.05 -6.75 -3.69
CA ARG A 277 3.60 -5.79 -4.68
C ARG A 277 5.10 -5.99 -4.88
N GLY A 278 5.85 -6.11 -3.78
CA GLY A 278 7.30 -6.34 -3.81
C GLY A 278 7.67 -7.67 -4.48
N TYR A 279 6.97 -8.76 -4.17
CA TYR A 279 7.23 -10.05 -4.81
C TYR A 279 6.90 -10.04 -6.30
N LEU A 280 5.82 -9.36 -6.71
CA LEU A 280 5.47 -9.22 -8.12
C LEU A 280 6.47 -8.32 -8.86
N ALA A 281 6.99 -7.29 -8.21
CA ALA A 281 8.09 -6.50 -8.75
C ALA A 281 9.31 -7.40 -8.98
N LEU A 282 9.71 -8.19 -7.99
CA LEU A 282 10.85 -9.10 -8.10
C LEU A 282 10.64 -10.13 -9.22
N TYR A 283 9.47 -10.77 -9.27
CA TYR A 283 9.10 -11.74 -10.30
C TYR A 283 9.21 -11.17 -11.72
N LYS A 284 8.88 -9.88 -11.93
CA LYS A 284 9.03 -9.24 -13.24
C LYS A 284 10.49 -9.26 -13.73
N VAL A 285 11.46 -9.23 -12.81
CA VAL A 285 12.89 -9.18 -13.10
C VAL A 285 13.52 -10.57 -13.12
N ASP A 286 13.29 -11.41 -12.13
CA ASP A 286 13.99 -12.69 -11.97
C ASP A 286 13.22 -13.91 -12.48
N LYS A 287 11.92 -13.74 -12.80
CA LYS A 287 11.01 -14.78 -13.31
C LYS A 287 10.84 -15.98 -12.37
N ASN A 288 11.17 -15.85 -11.09
CA ASN A 288 11.02 -16.94 -10.12
C ASN A 288 9.57 -17.09 -9.65
N LYS A 289 8.72 -17.74 -10.46
CA LYS A 289 7.29 -17.94 -10.13
C LYS A 289 7.07 -18.72 -8.83
N LYS A 290 8.00 -19.62 -8.46
CA LYS A 290 7.88 -20.44 -7.23
C LYS A 290 7.86 -19.58 -5.97
N GLN A 291 8.52 -18.41 -5.98
CA GLN A 291 8.59 -17.50 -4.84
C GLN A 291 7.26 -16.76 -4.57
N LEU A 292 6.23 -16.99 -5.40
CA LEU A 292 4.87 -16.47 -5.18
C LEU A 292 3.94 -17.50 -4.54
N GLN A 293 4.35 -18.78 -4.44
CA GLN A 293 3.44 -19.87 -4.13
C GLN A 293 2.81 -19.72 -2.74
N PHE A 294 3.58 -19.34 -1.72
CA PHE A 294 3.04 -19.19 -0.37
C PHE A 294 1.97 -18.09 -0.25
N ILE A 295 2.07 -17.02 -1.05
CA ILE A 295 1.07 -15.95 -1.09
C ILE A 295 -0.19 -16.44 -1.82
N ILE A 296 -0.02 -17.20 -2.90
CA ILE A 296 -1.12 -17.85 -3.61
C ILE A 296 -1.85 -18.82 -2.68
N ASP A 297 -1.13 -19.67 -1.97
CA ASP A 297 -1.68 -20.65 -1.03
C ASP A 297 -2.45 -19.95 0.11
N ASP A 298 -1.92 -18.87 0.67
CA ASP A 298 -2.63 -18.10 1.70
C ASP A 298 -3.88 -17.40 1.15
N ALA A 299 -3.82 -16.84 -0.06
CA ALA A 299 -4.99 -16.25 -0.70
C ALA A 299 -6.09 -17.30 -0.95
N GLU A 300 -5.75 -18.49 -1.44
CA GLU A 300 -6.71 -19.59 -1.61
C GLU A 300 -7.31 -20.04 -0.28
N ARG A 301 -6.48 -20.16 0.75
CA ARG A 301 -6.91 -20.51 2.12
C ARG A 301 -7.90 -19.47 2.65
N ILE A 302 -7.62 -18.17 2.49
CA ILE A 302 -8.51 -17.08 2.89
C ILE A 302 -9.86 -17.18 2.16
N TRP A 303 -9.87 -17.40 0.84
CA TRP A 303 -11.13 -17.58 0.10
C TRP A 303 -11.95 -18.75 0.63
N GLN A 304 -11.29 -19.87 0.93
CA GLN A 304 -11.98 -21.09 1.34
C GLN A 304 -12.49 -21.04 2.78
N GLN A 305 -11.76 -20.36 3.67
CA GLN A 305 -11.95 -20.50 5.13
C GLN A 305 -12.36 -19.21 5.84
N GLU A 306 -12.17 -18.04 5.23
CA GLU A 306 -12.29 -16.75 5.91
C GLU A 306 -13.30 -15.82 5.24
N ARG A 307 -14.33 -16.39 4.62
CA ARG A 307 -15.50 -15.64 4.12
C ARG A 307 -16.77 -16.03 4.85
N ASN A 308 -17.69 -15.09 5.00
CA ASN A 308 -19.04 -15.38 5.48
C ASN A 308 -19.96 -15.83 4.33
N GLU A 309 -21.24 -16.07 4.64
CA GLU A 309 -22.26 -16.50 3.69
C GLU A 309 -22.52 -15.49 2.55
N GLN A 310 -22.19 -14.21 2.76
CA GLN A 310 -22.27 -13.17 1.73
C GLN A 310 -20.94 -12.98 0.98
N ASP A 311 -19.94 -13.84 1.19
CA ASP A 311 -18.59 -13.73 0.63
C ASP A 311 -17.80 -12.48 1.06
N LEU A 312 -18.13 -11.88 2.21
CA LEU A 312 -17.27 -10.88 2.85
C LEU A 312 -16.11 -11.55 3.57
N LEU A 313 -14.90 -11.05 3.31
CA LEU A 313 -13.64 -11.63 3.79
C LEU A 313 -13.27 -11.10 5.18
N GLY A 314 -12.63 -11.94 5.99
CA GLY A 314 -12.28 -11.65 7.39
C GLY A 314 -12.73 -12.75 8.33
N LYS A 315 -11.96 -13.00 9.40
CA LYS A 315 -12.35 -13.97 10.44
C LYS A 315 -13.41 -13.46 11.40
N LYS A 316 -13.45 -12.14 11.62
CA LYS A 316 -14.37 -11.50 12.57
C LYS A 316 -15.77 -11.37 11.97
N GLN A 317 -16.79 -11.28 12.82
CA GLN A 317 -18.17 -10.98 12.37
C GLN A 317 -18.23 -9.58 11.74
N GLU A 318 -17.58 -8.63 12.39
CA GLU A 318 -17.30 -7.29 11.87
C GLU A 318 -16.28 -7.39 10.74
N LYS A 319 -16.66 -6.91 9.57
CA LYS A 319 -15.86 -6.87 8.35
C LYS A 319 -15.44 -5.44 8.10
N THR A 320 -14.17 -5.22 7.81
CA THR A 320 -13.64 -3.90 7.54
C THR A 320 -13.50 -3.66 6.04
N LEU A 321 -13.60 -2.40 5.61
CA LEU A 321 -13.39 -2.02 4.22
C LEU A 321 -11.94 -2.29 3.77
N ILE A 322 -10.96 -2.03 4.65
CA ILE A 322 -9.54 -2.23 4.34
C ILE A 322 -9.23 -3.70 4.05
N ASP A 323 -9.86 -4.64 4.76
CA ASP A 323 -9.71 -6.08 4.50
C ASP A 323 -10.27 -6.49 3.14
N GLN A 324 -11.44 -5.95 2.76
CA GLN A 324 -12.02 -6.23 1.45
C GLN A 324 -11.15 -5.65 0.33
N ALA A 325 -10.67 -4.42 0.51
CA ALA A 325 -9.80 -3.76 -0.45
C ALA A 325 -8.46 -4.50 -0.63
N GLY A 326 -7.84 -4.95 0.47
CA GLY A 326 -6.61 -5.73 0.43
C GLY A 326 -6.76 -7.03 -0.36
N MET A 327 -7.81 -7.80 -0.10
CA MET A 327 -8.06 -9.04 -0.84
C MET A 327 -8.48 -8.80 -2.29
N LEU A 328 -9.23 -7.73 -2.57
CA LEU A 328 -9.55 -7.32 -3.93
C LEU A 328 -8.28 -7.04 -4.74
N GLU A 329 -7.32 -6.30 -4.15
CA GLU A 329 -6.02 -6.04 -4.77
C GLU A 329 -5.24 -7.35 -5.00
N ILE A 330 -5.16 -8.23 -3.99
CA ILE A 330 -4.46 -9.53 -4.11
C ILE A 330 -5.01 -10.32 -5.29
N TYR A 331 -6.31 -10.57 -5.35
CA TYR A 331 -6.89 -11.37 -6.43
C TYR A 331 -6.78 -10.69 -7.79
N ALA A 332 -6.94 -9.36 -7.86
CA ALA A 332 -6.75 -8.62 -9.11
C ALA A 332 -5.32 -8.76 -9.66
N ARG A 333 -4.32 -8.75 -8.78
CA ARG A 333 -2.92 -8.99 -9.15
C ARG A 333 -2.66 -10.45 -9.53
N LEU A 334 -3.17 -11.41 -8.76
CA LEU A 334 -3.02 -12.85 -9.05
C LEU A 334 -3.69 -13.25 -10.38
N ALA A 335 -4.83 -12.64 -10.74
CA ALA A 335 -5.50 -12.85 -12.02
C ALA A 335 -4.63 -12.46 -13.24
N ARG A 336 -3.61 -11.61 -13.03
CA ARG A 336 -2.66 -11.17 -14.07
C ARG A 336 -1.43 -12.06 -14.17
N LEU A 337 -1.20 -12.95 -13.18
CA LEU A 337 -0.12 -13.94 -13.22
C LEU A 337 -0.49 -15.09 -14.16
N LYS A 338 -0.15 -14.93 -15.45
CA LYS A 338 -0.16 -16.04 -16.41
C LYS A 338 1.21 -16.72 -16.39
#